data_AF-A0A2Z5ZGD1-F1
#
_entry.id   AF-A0A2Z5ZGD1-F1
#
_cell.length_a   1.000
_cell.length_b   1.000
_cell.length_c   1.000
_cell.angle_alpha   90.00
_cell.angle_beta   90.00
_cell.angle_gamma   90.00
#
_symmetry.space_group_name_H-M   'P 1'
#
loop_
_entity.id
_entity.type
_entity.pdbx_description
1 polymer ?
#
loop_
_entity_poly.entity_id
_entity_poly.type
_entity_poly.pdbx_seq_one_letter_code
_entity_poly.pdbx_strand_id
1 'polypeptide(L)'
;MLTRSKLCLLGAALLLSACADSKTCKPSAVRYDYPQQRLDQALQDFSHKSGCFVEVDPALLQNQQAHKVHGSYKPKQALAHILHGTGLKGSRTDNGMKIQAR
;
A
#
# COMPACT_ATOMS: atom_id res chain seq x y z
N MET A 1 -30.28 42.64 -44.79
CA MET A 1 -30.92 41.44 -45.37
C MET A 1 -29.85 40.37 -45.55
N LEU A 2 -30.10 39.16 -45.00
CA LEU A 2 -29.44 37.86 -45.22
C LEU A 2 -27.95 37.71 -44.86
N THR A 3 -27.41 36.61 -44.31
CA THR A 3 -27.81 35.57 -43.33
C THR A 3 -26.59 34.64 -43.22
N ARG A 4 -26.24 34.20 -42.00
CA ARG A 4 -25.68 32.87 -41.64
C ARG A 4 -24.30 32.51 -42.25
N SER A 5 -23.29 32.15 -41.47
CA SER A 5 -23.28 30.87 -40.74
C SER A 5 -22.28 30.91 -39.58
N LYS A 6 -22.78 30.54 -38.40
CA LYS A 6 -22.01 30.29 -37.18
C LYS A 6 -21.12 29.06 -37.40
N LEU A 7 -19.83 29.28 -37.60
CA LEU A 7 -18.83 28.23 -37.49
C LEU A 7 -18.46 28.06 -36.00
N CYS A 8 -19.38 27.48 -35.23
CA CYS A 8 -19.12 27.06 -33.85
C CYS A 8 -18.79 25.56 -33.85
N LEU A 9 -17.52 25.23 -34.05
CA LEU A 9 -16.96 23.92 -33.73
C LEU A 9 -15.77 24.14 -32.79
N LEU A 10 -16.04 24.64 -31.58
CA LEU A 10 -15.11 24.56 -30.46
C LEU A 10 -15.38 23.27 -29.69
N GLY A 11 -14.90 22.16 -30.25
CA GLY A 11 -14.76 20.90 -29.54
C GLY A 11 -13.56 20.97 -28.60
N ALA A 12 -13.74 21.57 -27.42
CA ALA A 12 -12.72 21.52 -26.37
C ALA A 12 -12.71 20.11 -25.77
N ALA A 13 -11.78 19.27 -26.23
CA ALA A 13 -11.52 17.95 -25.68
C ALA A 13 -11.07 18.09 -24.22
N LEU A 14 -11.92 17.66 -23.27
CA LEU A 14 -11.51 17.46 -21.89
C LEU A 14 -10.50 16.30 -21.86
N LEU A 15 -9.22 16.63 -21.71
CA LEU A 15 -8.18 15.68 -21.33
C LEU A 15 -8.41 15.30 -19.86
N LEU A 16 -9.26 14.31 -19.59
CA LEU A 16 -9.29 13.64 -18.29
C LEU A 16 -8.00 12.84 -18.13
N SER A 17 -6.98 13.46 -17.52
CA SER A 17 -5.84 12.74 -16.98
C SER A 17 -6.31 11.93 -15.77
N ALA A 18 -6.74 10.70 -16.01
CA ALA A 18 -7.02 9.75 -14.94
C ALA A 18 -5.68 9.36 -14.28
N CYS A 19 -5.32 10.00 -13.18
CA CYS A 19 -4.30 9.48 -12.27
C CYS A 19 -4.85 8.19 -11.66
N ALA A 20 -4.55 7.05 -12.28
CA ALA A 20 -4.76 5.75 -11.65
C ALA A 20 -3.77 5.66 -10.48
N ASP A 21 -4.26 5.92 -9.27
CA ASP A 21 -3.52 5.72 -8.03
C ASP A 21 -3.21 4.22 -7.90
N SER A 22 -2.07 3.85 -8.46
CA SER A 22 -1.59 2.49 -8.45
C SER A 22 -1.20 2.20 -7.00
N LYS A 23 -2.06 1.51 -6.25
CA LYS A 23 -1.87 1.03 -4.86
C LYS A 23 -0.68 0.07 -4.78
N THR A 24 0.49 0.59 -5.09
CA THR A 24 1.71 -0.14 -5.31
C THR A 24 2.67 0.21 -4.20
N CYS A 25 3.33 -0.81 -3.69
CA CYS A 25 4.39 -0.65 -2.72
C CYS A 25 5.46 0.32 -3.22
N LYS A 26 5.93 1.21 -2.35
CA LYS A 26 7.13 2.02 -2.61
C LYS A 26 8.30 1.11 -3.00
N PRO A 27 8.99 1.36 -4.13
CA PRO A 27 10.06 0.49 -4.61
C PRO A 27 11.35 0.63 -3.79
N SER A 28 11.52 1.78 -3.13
CA SER A 28 12.71 2.15 -2.37
C SER A 28 12.59 1.83 -0.88
N ALA A 29 13.73 1.87 -0.18
CA ALA A 29 13.74 1.72 1.26
C ALA A 29 12.98 2.87 1.96
N VAL A 30 12.26 2.54 3.01
CA VAL A 30 11.52 3.47 3.87
C VAL A 30 12.03 3.30 5.31
N ARG A 31 12.14 4.40 6.06
CA ARG A 31 12.55 4.33 7.46
C ARG A 31 11.38 3.88 8.34
N TYR A 32 11.57 2.82 9.11
CA TYR A 32 10.64 2.29 10.10
C TYR A 32 11.21 2.51 11.49
N ASP A 33 10.32 2.88 12.41
CA ASP A 33 10.63 3.05 13.83
C ASP A 33 9.38 2.68 14.61
N TYR A 34 9.19 1.37 14.76
CA TYR A 34 8.03 0.79 15.42
C TYR A 34 8.49 0.24 16.77
N PRO A 35 7.90 0.71 17.90
CA PRO A 35 8.09 0.05 19.18
C PRO A 35 7.45 -1.35 19.14
N GLN A 36 7.64 -2.13 20.21
CA GLN A 36 6.83 -3.34 20.38
C GLN A 36 5.36 -2.92 20.48
N GLN A 37 4.53 -3.52 19.64
CA GLN A 37 3.12 -3.17 19.52
C GLN A 37 2.32 -4.35 18.98
N ARG A 38 0.98 -4.25 19.04
CA ARG A 38 0.12 -5.29 18.48
C ARG A 38 0.41 -5.47 16.99
N LEU A 39 0.30 -6.70 16.51
CA LEU A 39 0.65 -7.01 15.12
C LEU A 39 -0.23 -6.28 14.10
N ASP A 40 -1.54 -6.20 14.36
CA ASP A 40 -2.49 -5.49 13.51
C ASP A 40 -2.15 -3.99 13.39
N GLN A 41 -1.78 -3.34 14.49
CA GLN A 41 -1.29 -1.96 14.49
C GLN A 41 -0.01 -1.81 13.65
N ALA A 42 0.97 -2.70 13.84
CA ALA A 42 2.20 -2.65 13.05
C ALA A 42 1.95 -2.83 11.54
N LEU A 43 1.00 -3.68 11.14
CA LEU A 43 0.64 -3.89 9.74
C LEU A 43 -0.13 -2.70 9.14
N GLN A 44 -0.96 -2.04 9.93
CA GLN A 44 -1.63 -0.81 9.51
C GLN A 44 -0.61 0.32 9.30
N ASP A 45 0.29 0.54 10.27
CA ASP A 45 1.37 1.51 10.14
C ASP A 45 2.28 1.19 8.95
N PHE A 46 2.60 -0.09 8.75
CA PHE A 46 3.37 -0.54 7.60
C PHE A 46 2.69 -0.18 6.29
N SER A 47 1.39 -0.42 6.18
CA SER A 47 0.60 -0.12 4.97
C SER A 47 0.64 1.37 4.65
N HIS A 48 0.41 2.22 5.65
CA HIS A 48 0.48 3.68 5.49
C HIS A 48 1.89 4.15 5.08
N LYS A 49 2.94 3.61 5.72
CA LYS A 49 4.31 4.07 5.48
C LYS A 49 4.87 3.60 4.14
N SER A 50 4.60 2.34 3.78
CA SER A 50 5.09 1.69 2.57
C SER A 50 4.23 1.95 1.33
N GLY A 51 2.97 2.36 1.50
CA GLY A 51 1.98 2.40 0.42
C GLY A 51 1.51 1.01 -0.04
N CYS A 52 1.99 -0.07 0.59
CA CYS A 52 1.53 -1.42 0.27
C CYS A 52 0.15 -1.67 0.87
N PHE A 53 -0.79 -2.10 0.05
CA PHE A 53 -1.97 -2.78 0.55
C PHE A 53 -1.58 -4.14 1.16
N VAL A 54 -2.21 -4.50 2.28
CA VAL A 54 -1.98 -5.77 2.99
C VAL A 54 -3.27 -6.58 2.98
N GLU A 55 -3.24 -7.72 2.31
CA GLU A 55 -4.28 -8.74 2.32
C GLU A 55 -3.97 -9.77 3.41
N VAL A 56 -4.88 -9.94 4.37
CA VAL A 56 -4.73 -10.90 5.48
C VAL A 56 -6.09 -11.26 6.07
N ASP A 57 -6.23 -12.49 6.55
CA ASP A 57 -7.35 -12.89 7.42
C ASP A 57 -7.15 -12.27 8.81
N PRO A 58 -8.05 -11.40 9.30
CA PRO A 58 -7.94 -10.76 10.62
C PRO A 58 -7.81 -11.75 11.78
N ALA A 59 -8.35 -12.96 11.66
CA ALA A 59 -8.23 -13.99 12.70
C ALA A 59 -6.77 -14.38 12.99
N LEU A 60 -5.89 -14.32 11.98
CA LEU A 60 -4.47 -14.63 12.11
C LEU A 60 -3.69 -13.59 12.92
N LEU A 61 -4.25 -12.38 13.10
CA LEU A 61 -3.60 -11.27 13.79
C LEU A 61 -4.00 -11.18 15.27
N GLN A 62 -5.05 -11.89 15.68
CA GLN A 62 -5.59 -11.79 17.04
C GLN A 62 -4.55 -12.20 18.08
N ASN A 63 -4.43 -11.38 19.13
CA ASN A 63 -3.50 -11.58 20.24
C ASN A 63 -2.02 -11.70 19.84
N GLN A 64 -1.65 -11.35 18.61
CA GLN A 64 -0.27 -11.36 18.13
C GLN A 64 0.44 -10.04 18.45
N GLN A 65 1.74 -10.13 18.71
CA GLN A 65 2.62 -8.99 18.97
C GLN A 65 3.71 -8.94 17.91
N ALA A 66 3.96 -7.74 17.38
CA ALA A 66 5.13 -7.47 16.56
C ALA A 66 6.27 -7.01 17.47
N HIS A 67 7.48 -7.54 17.23
CA HIS A 67 8.68 -7.01 17.87
C HIS A 67 9.01 -5.60 17.37
N LYS A 68 9.89 -4.91 18.09
CA LYS A 68 10.42 -3.61 17.66
C LYS A 68 11.07 -3.72 16.28
N VAL A 69 10.81 -2.76 15.41
CA VAL A 69 11.43 -2.65 14.08
C VAL A 69 12.04 -1.27 13.93
N HIS A 70 13.36 -1.22 13.74
CA HIS A 70 14.09 0.03 13.57
C HIS A 70 15.05 -0.09 12.39
N GLY A 71 15.04 0.89 11.49
CA GLY A 71 15.94 0.94 10.34
C GLY A 71 15.25 1.32 9.04
N SER A 72 15.99 1.31 7.95
CA SER A 72 15.46 1.60 6.61
C SER A 72 15.41 0.32 5.79
N TYR A 73 14.22 -0.06 5.35
CA TYR A 73 13.98 -1.36 4.70
C TYR A 73 13.10 -1.18 3.46
N LYS A 74 13.29 -2.04 2.45
CA LYS A 74 12.26 -2.19 1.41
C LYS A 74 11.02 -2.83 2.02
N PRO A 75 9.81 -2.60 1.48
CA PRO A 75 8.58 -3.08 2.11
C PRO A 75 8.54 -4.60 2.37
N LYS A 76 9.07 -5.43 1.46
CA LYS A 76 9.15 -6.88 1.66
C LYS A 76 10.03 -7.26 2.86
N GLN A 77 11.15 -6.55 3.06
CA GLN A 77 12.06 -6.78 4.18
C GLN A 77 11.42 -6.31 5.49
N ALA A 78 10.83 -5.11 5.51
CA ALA A 78 10.12 -4.59 6.67
C ALA A 78 9.00 -5.54 7.12
N LEU A 79 8.20 -6.05 6.17
CA LEU A 79 7.14 -7.01 6.48
C LEU A 79 7.68 -8.30 7.10
N ALA A 80 8.80 -8.82 6.60
CA ALA A 80 9.45 -9.99 7.18
C ALA A 80 9.94 -9.73 8.62
N HIS A 81 10.45 -8.53 8.92
CA HIS A 81 10.82 -8.13 10.29
C HIS A 81 9.61 -8.04 11.21
N ILE A 82 8.50 -7.44 10.73
CA ILE A 82 7.25 -7.31 11.50
C ILE A 82 6.67 -8.70 11.85
N LEU A 83 6.71 -9.64 10.89
CA LEU A 83 6.17 -11.00 11.05
C LEU A 83 7.17 -11.99 11.69
N HIS A 84 8.31 -11.53 12.16
CA HIS A 84 9.27 -12.40 12.83
C HIS A 84 8.66 -12.96 14.12
N GLY A 85 8.70 -14.28 14.30
CA GLY A 85 8.22 -14.95 15.52
C GLY A 85 6.70 -15.17 15.61
N THR A 86 5.91 -14.72 14.63
CA THR A 86 4.42 -14.78 14.67
C THR A 86 3.83 -16.07 14.07
N GLY A 87 4.67 -16.96 13.52
CA GLY A 87 4.21 -18.10 12.73
C GLY A 87 3.60 -17.71 11.37
N LEU A 88 3.65 -16.44 10.99
CA LEU A 88 3.14 -15.93 9.71
C LEU A 88 4.27 -15.66 8.71
N LYS A 89 3.91 -15.56 7.43
CA LYS A 89 4.80 -15.14 6.34
C LYS A 89 4.08 -14.19 5.38
N GLY A 90 4.83 -13.24 4.83
CA GLY A 90 4.36 -12.29 3.83
C GLY A 90 4.92 -12.60 2.44
N SER A 91 4.11 -12.43 1.41
CA SER A 91 4.49 -12.56 -0.01
C SER A 91 4.00 -11.36 -0.82
N ARG A 92 4.66 -11.06 -1.95
CA ARG A 92 4.19 -10.00 -2.86
C ARG A 92 3.09 -10.54 -3.75
N THR A 93 2.12 -9.70 -4.05
CA THR A 93 1.09 -9.91 -5.08
C THR A 93 1.08 -8.71 -6.03
N ASP A 94 0.25 -8.76 -7.07
CA ASP A 94 0.07 -7.64 -8.01
C ASP A 94 -0.50 -6.40 -7.31
N ASN A 95 -1.29 -6.63 -6.25
CA ASN A 95 -2.00 -5.58 -5.51
C ASN A 95 -1.30 -5.16 -4.22
N GLY A 96 -0.15 -5.74 -3.86
CA GLY A 96 0.57 -5.40 -2.64
C GLY A 96 1.23 -6.59 -1.96
N MET A 97 0.84 -6.84 -0.71
CA MET A 97 1.37 -7.89 0.15
C MET A 97 0.25 -8.80 0.64
N LYS A 98 0.48 -10.12 0.62
CA LYS A 98 -0.41 -11.12 1.20
C LYS A 98 0.26 -11.79 2.39
N ILE A 99 -0.47 -11.93 3.49
CA ILE A 99 -0.01 -12.61 4.71
C ILE A 99 -0.79 -13.90 4.89
N GLN A 100 -0.07 -14.95 5.27
CA GLN A 100 -0.63 -16.28 5.52
C GLN A 100 0.14 -16.97 6.65
N ALA A 101 -0.45 -18.00 7.24
CA ALA A 101 0.27 -18.93 8.11
C ALA A 101 1.44 -19.59 7.36
N ARG A 102 2.50 -19.91 8.10
CA ARG A 102 3.69 -20.57 7.54
C ARG A 102 3.40 -21.98 7.05
#